data_AF-A0A1Y3ABP0-F1
#
_entry.id   AF-A0A1Y3ABP0-F1
#
_cell.length_a   1.000
_cell.length_b   1.000
_cell.length_c   1.000
_cell.angle_alpha   90.00
_cell.angle_beta   90.00
_cell.angle_gamma   90.00
#
_symmetry.space_group_name_H-M   'P 1'
#
loop_
_entity.id
_entity.type
_entity.pdbx_description
1 polymer ?
#
loop_
_entity_poly.entity_id
_entity_poly.type
_entity_poly.pdbx_seq_one_letter_code
_entity_poly.pdbx_strand_id
1 'polypeptide(L)'
;MSSKTNPKLQNLIADLKSVSRDSGANVWQDVADRLEKPRRTHAEVNLGRIERYAQEDETVVVPGKVLGSGVLETNVTVAAVDFSGTARTKIDQAGEAVTLEQYVEQNPEGSNVRVIR
;
A
#
# COMPACT_ATOMS: atom_id res chain seq x y z
N MET A 1 9.79 19.39 10.59
CA MET A 1 9.75 18.06 9.95
C MET A 1 10.62 18.10 8.71
N SER A 2 11.46 17.08 8.45
CA SER A 2 12.26 17.04 7.22
C SER A 2 11.36 16.58 6.07
N SER A 3 11.22 17.42 5.03
CA SER A 3 10.40 17.11 3.87
C SER A 3 11.05 15.98 3.05
N LYS A 4 10.24 15.15 2.37
CA LYS A 4 10.79 14.13 1.47
C LYS A 4 11.43 14.79 0.26
N THR A 5 12.55 14.29 -0.23
CA THR A 5 13.13 14.84 -1.47
C THR A 5 12.39 14.38 -2.73
N ASN A 6 11.66 13.26 -2.66
CA ASN A 6 10.91 12.71 -3.80
C ASN A 6 9.52 13.38 -3.88
N PRO A 7 9.22 14.16 -4.93
CA PRO A 7 7.96 14.90 -5.06
C PRO A 7 6.73 13.97 -5.19
N LYS A 8 6.85 12.80 -5.84
CA LYS A 8 5.73 11.85 -5.94
C LYS A 8 5.31 11.33 -4.56
N LEU A 9 6.29 11.03 -3.72
CA LEU A 9 6.03 10.59 -2.35
C LEU A 9 5.49 11.74 -1.49
N GLN A 10 5.93 12.98 -1.72
CA GLN A 10 5.35 14.15 -1.03
C GLN A 10 3.86 14.30 -1.37
N ASN A 11 3.52 14.23 -2.65
CA ASN A 11 2.14 14.35 -3.12
C ASN A 11 1.26 13.25 -2.54
N LEU A 12 1.68 11.98 -2.65
CA LEU A 12 0.95 10.86 -2.07
C LEU A 12 0.68 11.03 -0.56
N ILE A 13 1.66 11.53 0.21
CA ILE A 13 1.46 11.82 1.65
C ILE A 13 0.43 12.94 1.84
N ALA A 14 0.49 14.00 1.03
CA ALA A 14 -0.47 15.09 1.09
C ALA A 14 -1.89 14.63 0.73
N ASP A 15 -2.03 13.79 -0.30
CA ASP A 15 -3.29 13.23 -0.78
C ASP A 15 -3.92 12.31 0.27
N LEU A 16 -3.15 11.36 0.82
CA LEU A 16 -3.61 10.49 1.92
C LEU A 16 -4.12 11.31 3.12
N LYS A 17 -3.41 12.39 3.48
CA LYS A 17 -3.83 13.29 4.56
C LYS A 17 -5.07 14.09 4.19
N SER A 18 -5.23 14.50 2.94
CA SER A 18 -6.45 15.19 2.50
C SER A 18 -7.65 14.25 2.56
N VAL A 19 -7.53 13.09 1.92
CA VAL A 19 -8.58 12.07 1.91
C VAL A 19 -8.97 11.70 3.33
N SER A 20 -8.00 11.46 4.23
CA SER A 20 -8.32 11.16 5.63
C SER A 20 -9.11 12.27 6.35
N ARG A 21 -8.84 13.54 6.04
CA ARG A 21 -9.58 14.67 6.63
C ARG A 21 -10.98 14.79 6.05
N ASP A 22 -11.12 14.53 4.76
CA ASP A 22 -12.36 14.72 4.02
C ASP A 22 -13.35 13.57 4.26
N SER A 23 -12.87 12.31 4.32
CA SER A 23 -13.71 11.12 4.58
C SER A 23 -13.76 10.72 6.06
N GLY A 24 -12.82 11.18 6.89
CA GLY A 24 -12.66 10.69 8.27
C GLY A 24 -12.00 9.31 8.37
N ALA A 25 -11.49 8.76 7.27
CA ALA A 25 -10.85 7.44 7.23
C ALA A 25 -9.46 7.45 7.89
N ASN A 26 -9.41 7.12 9.19
CA ASN A 26 -8.18 7.11 10.00
C ASN A 26 -7.06 6.20 9.43
N VAL A 27 -7.40 5.21 8.60
CA VAL A 27 -6.41 4.34 7.96
C VAL A 27 -5.48 5.13 7.02
N TRP A 28 -5.99 6.15 6.33
CA TRP A 28 -5.18 6.96 5.43
C TRP A 28 -4.24 7.90 6.19
N GLN A 29 -4.68 8.41 7.34
CA GLN A 29 -3.79 9.13 8.26
C GLN A 29 -2.65 8.22 8.76
N ASP A 30 -2.95 7.00 9.21
CA ASP A 30 -1.91 6.05 9.68
C ASP A 30 -0.91 5.68 8.56
N VAL A 31 -1.40 5.44 7.35
CA VAL A 31 -0.54 5.18 6.18
C VAL A 31 0.34 6.40 5.87
N ALA A 32 -0.23 7.62 5.87
CA ALA A 32 0.53 8.84 5.65
C ALA A 32 1.63 9.05 6.72
N ASP A 33 1.28 8.89 8.00
CA ASP A 33 2.22 9.06 9.12
C ASP A 33 3.39 8.07 9.04
N ARG A 34 3.15 6.85 8.53
CA ARG A 34 4.21 5.86 8.26
C ARG A 34 5.11 6.31 7.11
N LEU A 35 4.53 6.83 6.03
CA LEU A 35 5.29 7.32 4.88
C LEU A 35 6.08 8.59 5.21
N GLU A 36 5.66 9.39 6.18
CA GLU A 36 6.43 10.55 6.67
C GLU A 36 7.72 10.17 7.40
N LYS A 37 7.80 8.99 7.99
CA LYS A 37 9.03 8.49 8.65
C LYS A 37 10.15 8.25 7.65
N PRO A 38 11.44 8.25 8.06
CA PRO A 38 12.56 8.05 7.15
C PRO A 38 12.39 6.81 6.26
N ARG A 39 12.81 6.88 4.98
CA ARG A 39 12.58 5.82 3.98
C ARG A 39 13.02 4.42 4.44
N ARG A 40 14.11 4.33 5.21
CA ARG A 40 14.62 3.07 5.81
C ARG A 40 13.63 2.38 6.78
N THR A 41 12.55 3.06 7.15
CA THR A 41 11.50 2.53 8.05
C THR A 41 10.20 2.22 7.33
N HIS A 42 10.13 2.48 6.03
CA HIS A 42 8.98 2.13 5.20
C HIS A 42 8.86 0.62 5.09
N ALA A 43 7.65 0.13 4.84
CA ALA A 43 7.42 -1.30 4.73
C ALA A 43 8.15 -1.89 3.51
N GLU A 44 8.75 -3.06 3.69
CA GLU A 44 9.24 -3.91 2.60
C GLU A 44 8.65 -5.30 2.81
N VAL A 45 7.61 -5.62 2.04
CA VAL A 45 6.78 -6.81 2.26
C VAL A 45 6.99 -7.79 1.12
N ASN A 46 7.30 -9.05 1.44
CA ASN A 46 7.37 -10.12 0.45
C ASN A 46 6.01 -10.79 0.24
N LEU A 47 5.76 -11.33 -0.96
CA LEU A 47 4.51 -12.02 -1.33
C LEU A 47 4.12 -13.12 -0.33
N GLY A 48 5.07 -13.93 0.12
CA GLY A 48 4.76 -15.00 1.09
C GLY A 48 4.25 -14.50 2.44
N ARG A 49 4.46 -13.21 2.76
CA ARG A 49 3.86 -12.57 3.93
C ARG A 49 2.44 -12.11 3.66
N ILE A 50 2.17 -11.61 2.46
CA ILE A 50 0.81 -11.25 2.02
C ILE A 50 -0.05 -12.51 2.03
N GLU A 51 0.41 -13.57 1.36
CA GLU A 51 -0.27 -14.88 1.31
C GLU A 51 -0.65 -15.42 2.69
N ARG A 52 0.25 -15.27 3.68
CA ARG A 52 -0.01 -15.77 5.03
C ARG A 52 -1.16 -15.07 5.75
N TYR A 53 -1.43 -13.81 5.44
CA TYR A 53 -2.28 -12.95 6.27
C TYR A 53 -3.45 -12.31 5.54
N ALA A 54 -3.43 -12.30 4.22
CA ALA A 54 -4.52 -11.79 3.41
C ALA A 54 -5.64 -12.82 3.32
N GLN A 55 -6.86 -12.33 3.12
CA GLN A 55 -8.03 -13.16 2.85
C GLN A 55 -8.43 -12.99 1.39
N GLU A 56 -9.09 -14.01 0.83
CA GLU A 56 -9.60 -13.94 -0.54
C GLU A 56 -10.55 -12.74 -0.71
N ASP A 57 -10.45 -12.07 -1.85
CA ASP A 57 -11.19 -10.84 -2.20
C ASP A 57 -10.93 -9.64 -1.26
N GLU A 58 -9.88 -9.69 -0.42
CA GLU A 58 -9.47 -8.58 0.44
C GLU A 58 -8.51 -7.63 -0.29
N THR A 59 -8.54 -6.34 0.10
CA THR A 59 -7.49 -5.40 -0.29
C THR A 59 -6.40 -5.28 0.78
N VAL A 60 -5.17 -5.58 0.38
CA VAL A 60 -3.97 -5.41 1.20
C VAL A 60 -3.29 -4.09 0.86
N VAL A 61 -3.16 -3.22 1.84
CA VAL A 61 -2.43 -1.94 1.75
C VAL A 61 -1.03 -2.11 2.33
N VAL A 62 0.00 -1.79 1.55
CA VAL A 62 1.40 -1.79 1.98
C VAL A 62 1.94 -0.34 1.97
N PRO A 63 2.24 0.27 3.13
CA PRO A 63 2.80 1.62 3.23
C PRO A 63 4.31 1.61 2.91
N GLY A 64 4.64 1.17 1.70
CA GLY A 64 6.00 0.94 1.23
C GLY A 64 6.04 0.06 -0.01
N LYS A 65 7.08 -0.75 -0.14
CA LYS A 65 7.37 -1.54 -1.33
C LYS A 65 7.00 -3.02 -1.15
N VAL A 66 6.47 -3.63 -2.20
CA VAL A 66 6.26 -5.09 -2.27
C VAL A 66 7.36 -5.76 -3.08
N LEU A 67 7.86 -6.88 -2.56
CA LEU A 67 8.98 -7.66 -3.08
C LEU A 67 8.53 -9.08 -3.46
N GLY A 68 9.20 -9.69 -4.42
CA GLY A 68 8.70 -10.88 -5.13
C GLY A 68 9.01 -12.23 -4.48
N SER A 69 9.56 -12.30 -3.26
CA SER A 69 9.86 -13.58 -2.62
C SER A 69 8.61 -14.26 -2.08
N GLY A 70 8.54 -15.57 -2.26
CA GLY A 70 7.36 -16.38 -1.94
C GLY A 70 6.42 -16.56 -3.13
N VAL A 71 5.28 -17.19 -2.83
CA VAL A 71 4.18 -17.46 -3.74
C VAL A 71 2.97 -16.68 -3.22
N LEU A 72 2.17 -16.14 -4.14
CA LEU A 72 0.85 -15.58 -3.87
C LEU A 72 -0.13 -16.40 -4.72
N GLU A 73 -1.05 -17.09 -4.07
CA GLU A 73 -2.09 -17.90 -4.71
C GLU A 73 -3.48 -17.32 -4.40
N THR A 74 -3.61 -16.67 -3.24
CA THR A 74 -4.86 -16.02 -2.83
C THR A 74 -5.17 -14.83 -3.75
N ASN A 75 -6.40 -14.76 -4.28
CA ASN A 75 -6.86 -13.63 -5.06
C ASN A 75 -7.08 -12.41 -4.16
N VAL A 76 -6.20 -11.42 -4.31
CA VAL A 76 -6.21 -10.18 -3.52
C VAL A 76 -5.85 -8.99 -4.38
N THR A 77 -6.40 -7.84 -4.03
CA THR A 77 -5.89 -6.56 -4.52
C THR A 77 -4.78 -6.09 -3.59
N VAL A 78 -3.59 -5.81 -4.14
CA VAL A 78 -2.46 -5.26 -3.38
C VAL A 78 -2.24 -3.81 -3.79
N ALA A 79 -2.46 -2.88 -2.85
CA ALA A 79 -2.21 -1.46 -3.02
C ALA A 79 -0.90 -1.06 -2.31
N ALA A 80 0.11 -0.61 -3.06
CA ALA A 80 1.42 -0.26 -2.48
C ALA A 80 2.03 1.01 -3.10
N VAL A 81 3.01 1.58 -2.40
CA VAL A 81 3.77 2.73 -2.93
C VAL A 81 4.57 2.32 -4.17
N ASP A 82 5.14 1.12 -4.15
CA ASP A 82 5.95 0.59 -5.25
C ASP A 82 5.98 -0.94 -5.23
N PHE A 83 6.34 -1.54 -6.36
CA PHE A 83 6.49 -2.99 -6.53
C PHE A 83 7.84 -3.30 -7.17
N SER A 84 8.47 -4.42 -6.81
CA SER A 84 9.48 -5.00 -7.70
C SER A 84 8.80 -5.55 -8.96
N GLY A 85 9.53 -5.65 -10.07
CA GLY A 85 8.98 -6.22 -11.31
C GLY A 85 8.43 -7.64 -11.10
N THR A 86 9.19 -8.49 -10.40
CA THR A 86 8.76 -9.85 -10.04
C THR A 86 7.53 -9.86 -9.14
N ALA A 87 7.43 -8.93 -8.18
CA ALA A 87 6.25 -8.85 -7.32
C ALA A 87 5.00 -8.53 -8.15
N ARG A 88 5.09 -7.51 -9.01
CA ARG A 88 3.98 -7.11 -9.89
C ARG A 88 3.53 -8.27 -10.78
N THR A 89 4.47 -8.92 -11.48
CA THR A 89 4.15 -10.06 -12.34
C THR A 89 3.46 -11.20 -11.60
N LYS A 90 3.91 -11.54 -10.39
CA LYS A 90 3.31 -12.62 -9.61
C LYS A 90 1.95 -12.25 -9.01
N ILE A 91 1.77 -10.99 -8.63
CA ILE A 91 0.47 -10.51 -8.14
C ILE A 91 -0.55 -10.54 -9.28
N ASP A 92 -0.20 -9.99 -10.45
CA ASP A 92 -1.09 -9.93 -11.62
C ASP A 92 -1.46 -11.33 -12.18
N GLN A 93 -0.81 -12.41 -11.70
CA GLN A 93 -1.17 -13.80 -12.02
C GLN A 93 -2.27 -14.38 -11.12
N ALA A 94 -2.42 -13.87 -9.90
CA ALA A 94 -3.36 -14.41 -8.89
C ALA A 94 -4.44 -13.39 -8.49
N GLY A 95 -4.15 -12.09 -8.58
CA GLY A 95 -5.00 -10.98 -8.20
C GLY A 95 -4.58 -9.71 -8.94
N GLU A 96 -4.55 -8.58 -8.24
CA GLU A 96 -4.33 -7.26 -8.87
C GLU A 96 -3.30 -6.40 -8.11
N ALA A 97 -2.29 -5.89 -8.81
CA ALA A 97 -1.36 -4.89 -8.25
C ALA A 97 -1.77 -3.47 -8.65
N VAL A 98 -2.20 -2.67 -7.66
CA VAL A 98 -2.58 -1.25 -7.86
C VAL A 98 -1.64 -0.32 -7.11
N THR A 99 -1.42 0.89 -7.63
CA THR A 99 -0.65 1.89 -6.86
C THR A 99 -1.50 2.42 -5.71
N LEU A 100 -0.85 2.75 -4.60
CA LEU A 100 -1.53 3.33 -3.45
C LEU A 100 -2.22 4.66 -3.78
N GLU A 101 -1.63 5.44 -4.69
CA GLU A 101 -2.21 6.67 -5.24
C GLU A 101 -3.54 6.41 -5.94
N GLN A 102 -3.59 5.44 -6.86
CA GLN A 102 -4.83 5.08 -7.54
C GLN A 102 -5.87 4.48 -6.59
N TYR A 103 -5.43 3.70 -5.61
CA TYR A 103 -6.35 3.01 -4.71
C TYR A 103 -7.04 3.97 -3.72
N VAL A 104 -6.32 4.97 -3.21
CA VAL A 104 -6.94 5.95 -2.29
C VAL A 104 -8.03 6.78 -2.98
N GLU A 105 -7.85 7.09 -4.27
CA GLU A 105 -8.88 7.76 -5.08
C GLU A 105 -10.13 6.90 -5.27
N GLN A 106 -9.96 5.58 -5.39
CA GLN A 106 -11.05 4.62 -5.60
C GLN A 106 -11.77 4.24 -4.30
N ASN A 107 -11.07 4.24 -3.17
CA ASN A 107 -11.61 3.90 -1.85
C ASN A 107 -11.28 4.98 -0.81
N PRO A 108 -11.82 6.21 -0.95
CA PRO A 108 -11.51 7.30 -0.04
C PRO A 108 -11.98 7.03 1.40
N GLU A 109 -13.01 6.20 1.57
CA GLU A 109 -13.55 5.78 2.87
C GLU A 109 -12.63 4.81 3.63
N GLY A 110 -11.65 4.19 2.95
CA GLY A 110 -10.70 3.27 3.58
C GLY A 110 -11.37 2.04 4.20
N SER A 111 -12.52 1.63 3.65
CA SER A 111 -13.29 0.49 4.16
C SER A 111 -12.71 -0.82 3.63
N ASN A 112 -12.80 -1.88 4.44
CA ASN A 112 -12.39 -3.26 4.10
C ASN A 112 -10.95 -3.39 3.59
N VAL A 113 -10.01 -2.68 4.22
CA VAL A 113 -8.58 -2.77 3.91
C VAL A 113 -7.79 -3.41 5.05
N ARG A 114 -6.76 -4.16 4.69
CA ARG A 114 -5.75 -4.68 5.63
C ARG A 114 -4.41 -4.04 5.39
N VAL A 115 -3.93 -3.31 6.39
CA VAL A 115 -2.58 -2.72 6.33
C VAL A 115 -1.53 -3.74 6.76
N ILE A 116 -0.65 -4.15 5.85
CA ILE A 116 0.48 -5.04 6.12
C ILE A 116 1.80 -4.26 6.03
N ARG A 117 2.71 -4.50 6.98
CA ARG A 117 4.06 -3.94 7.00
C ARG A 117 5.04 -5.00 7.42
#